data_AF-A0A965AQ35-F1
#
_entry.id   AF-A0A965AQ35-F1
#
_cell.length_a   1.000
_cell.length_b   1.000
_cell.length_c   1.000
_cell.angle_alpha   90.00
_cell.angle_beta   90.00
_cell.angle_gamma   90.00
#
_symmetry.space_group_name_H-M   'P 1'
#
loop_
_entity.id
_entity.type
_entity.pdbx_description
1 polymer ?
#
loop_
_entity_poly.entity_id
_entity_poly.type
_entity_poly.pdbx_seq_one_letter_code
_entity_poly.pdbx_strand_id
1 'polypeptide(L)' 'MTDPKSAFLKTITARGFVHQCTDTEALDAALSEGTPKICYIGFDCTADSLHVGSLLPIMLLRWFQKSGF' A
#
# COMPACT_ATOMS: atom_id res chain seq x y z
N MET A 1 -3.30 -5.05 -17.74
CA MET A 1 -3.24 -5.20 -16.27
C MET A 1 -4.58 -5.74 -15.84
N THR A 2 -4.56 -6.88 -15.14
CA THR A 2 -5.72 -7.54 -14.55
C THR A 2 -6.37 -6.62 -13.51
N ASP A 3 -7.70 -6.56 -13.48
CA ASP A 3 -8.43 -5.82 -12.44
C ASP A 3 -8.14 -6.47 -11.07
N PRO A 4 -7.58 -5.75 -10.09
CA PRO A 4 -7.29 -6.33 -8.78
C PRO A 4 -8.59 -6.78 -8.11
N LYS A 5 -8.56 -7.82 -7.27
CA LYS A 5 -9.73 -8.34 -6.54
C LYS A 5 -9.84 -7.71 -5.16
N SER A 6 -8.72 -7.54 -4.46
CA SER A 6 -8.66 -6.99 -3.11
C SER A 6 -9.04 -5.51 -3.08
N ALA A 7 -9.77 -5.11 -2.03
CA ALA A 7 -10.22 -3.72 -1.87
C ALA A 7 -9.06 -2.73 -1.79
N PHE A 8 -7.95 -3.14 -1.16
CA PHE A 8 -6.73 -2.35 -1.07
C PHE A 8 -6.12 -2.09 -2.45
N LEU A 9 -5.80 -3.15 -3.22
CA LEU A 9 -5.14 -2.98 -4.52
C LEU A 9 -6.01 -2.24 -5.53
N LYS A 10 -7.33 -2.46 -5.53
CA LYS A 10 -8.27 -1.66 -6.34
C LYS A 10 -8.13 -0.17 -6.02
N THR A 11 -8.15 0.18 -4.74
CA THR A 11 -8.14 1.57 -4.28
C THR A 11 -6.84 2.28 -4.60
N ILE A 12 -5.70 1.63 -4.36
CA ILE A 12 -4.38 2.28 -4.55
C ILE A 12 -3.99 2.34 -6.03
N THR A 13 -4.45 1.38 -6.85
CA THR A 13 -4.25 1.38 -8.30
C THR A 13 -5.07 2.49 -8.94
N ALA A 14 -6.36 2.60 -8.62
CA ALA A 14 -7.22 3.66 -9.13
C ALA A 14 -6.76 5.07 -8.72
N ARG A 15 -6.04 5.19 -7.61
CA ARG A 15 -5.46 6.46 -7.11
C ARG A 15 -4.03 6.74 -7.58
N GLY A 16 -3.43 5.83 -8.36
CA GLY A 16 -2.09 6.04 -8.93
C GLY A 16 -0.93 5.91 -7.95
N PHE A 17 -1.09 5.17 -6.84
CA PHE A 17 0.02 4.91 -5.90
C PHE A 17 1.01 3.85 -6.40
N VAL A 18 0.59 2.96 -7.30
CA VAL A 18 1.38 1.80 -7.72
C VAL A 18 2.33 2.21 -8.85
N HIS A 19 3.61 2.31 -8.54
CA HIS A 19 4.67 2.44 -9.55
C HIS A 19 5.19 1.06 -9.98
N GLN A 20 5.53 0.22 -9.01
CA GLN A 20 6.00 -1.15 -9.20
C GLN A 20 5.47 -2.04 -8.07
N CYS A 21 5.27 -3.31 -8.37
CA CYS A 21 4.82 -4.31 -7.41
C CYS A 21 5.49 -5.64 -7.75
N THR A 22 6.12 -6.26 -6.76
CA THR A 22 6.56 -7.66 -6.88
C THR A 22 5.33 -8.55 -6.88
N ASP A 23 5.21 -9.42 -7.87
CA ASP A 23 4.15 -10.44 -8.01
C ASP A 23 2.75 -9.93 -7.59
N THR A 24 2.16 -9.10 -8.45
CA THR A 24 0.86 -8.48 -8.17
C THR A 24 -0.25 -9.51 -8.00
N GLU A 25 -0.18 -10.66 -8.69
CA GLU A 25 -1.20 -11.70 -8.60
C GLU A 25 -1.14 -12.42 -7.24
N ALA A 26 0.06 -12.79 -6.78
CA ALA A 26 0.23 -13.40 -5.47
C ALA A 26 -0.15 -12.43 -4.33
N LEU A 27 0.21 -11.15 -4.45
CA LEU A 27 -0.18 -10.13 -3.47
C LEU A 27 -1.70 -9.96 -3.41
N ASP A 28 -2.38 -9.89 -4.56
CA ASP A 28 -3.83 -9.72 -4.62
C ASP A 28 -4.57 -10.93 -4.05
N ALA A 29 -4.06 -12.14 -4.32
CA ALA A 29 -4.56 -13.37 -3.70
C ALA A 29 -4.39 -13.32 -2.17
N ALA A 30 -3.19 -13.01 -1.68
CA ALA A 30 -2.90 -12.94 -0.25
C ALA A 30 -3.77 -11.91 0.48
N LEU A 31 -4.01 -10.75 -0.12
CA LEU A 31 -4.88 -9.71 0.44
C LEU A 31 -6.37 -10.05 0.37
N SER A 32 -6.76 -11.02 -0.46
CA SER A 32 -8.14 -11.50 -0.59
C SER A 32 -8.49 -12.64 0.38
N GLU A 33 -7.49 -13.26 1.04
CA GLU A 33 -7.66 -14.38 1.98
C GLU A 33 -8.34 -13.99 3.32
N GLY A 34 -8.58 -12.70 3.57
CA GLY A 34 -9.23 -12.21 4.79
C GLY A 34 -8.39 -12.35 6.08
N THR A 35 -7.16 -12.87 5.98
CA THR A 35 -6.23 -12.92 7.11
C THR A 35 -5.55 -11.55 7.27
N PRO A 36 -5.49 -10.97 8.49
CA PRO A 36 -4.77 -9.73 8.73
C PRO A 36 -3.32 -9.83 8.26
N LYS A 37 -2.86 -8.83 7.51
CA LYS A 37 -1.49 -8.73 7.01
C LYS A 37 -0.84 -7.52 7.68
N ILE A 38 0.44 -7.63 7.99
CA ILE A 38 1.23 -6.53 8.55
C ILE A 38 2.04 -5.91 7.41
N CYS A 39 2.07 -4.59 7.33
CA CYS A 39 2.95 -3.88 6.40
C CYS A 39 3.74 -2.79 7.13
N TYR A 40 4.81 -2.33 6.50
CA TYR A 40 5.66 -1.27 7.04
C TYR A 40 6.17 -0.36 5.92
N ILE A 41 6.54 0.85 6.30
CA ILE A 41 7.39 1.76 5.50
C ILE A 41 8.52 2.24 6.41
N GLY A 42 9.71 2.43 5.84
CA GLY A 42 10.87 2.96 6.55
C GLY A 42 11.10 4.44 6.23
N PHE A 43 11.54 5.20 7.23
CA PHE A 43 12.07 6.55 7.06
C PHE A 43 13.43 6.64 7.75
N ASP A 44 14.44 7.07 7.02
CA ASP A 44 15.72 7.43 7.62
C ASP A 44 15.65 8.84 8.20
N CYS A 45 16.11 9.02 9.44
CA CYS A 45 16.13 10.29 10.16
C CYS A 45 17.21 11.25 9.62
N THR A 46 17.07 11.67 8.36
CA THR A 46 18.03 12.53 7.66
C THR A 46 17.83 14.02 7.92
N ALA A 47 16.74 14.40 8.61
CA ALA A 47 16.40 15.76 9.02
C ALA A 47 15.53 15.74 10.29
N ASP A 48 15.38 16.91 10.93
CA ASP A 48 14.59 17.08 12.16
C ASP A 48 13.07 16.91 11.97
N SER A 49 12.60 16.88 10.71
CA SER A 49 11.19 16.69 10.36
C SER A 49 11.04 15.97 9.02
N LEU A 50 9.94 15.23 8.89
CA LEU A 50 9.45 14.78 7.59
C LEU A 50 8.93 15.97 6.77
N HIS A 51 8.88 15.78 5.46
CA HIS A 51 8.33 16.76 4.51
C HIS A 51 7.26 16.12 3.63
N VAL A 52 6.66 16.89 2.72
CA VAL A 52 5.55 16.42 1.87
C VAL A 52 5.90 15.19 1.01
N GLY A 53 7.17 14.96 0.69
CA GLY A 53 7.60 13.77 -0.03
C GLY A 53 7.37 12.48 0.77
N SER A 54 7.52 12.54 2.09
CA SER A 54 7.26 11.44 3.01
C SER A 54 5.76 11.12 3.12
N LEU A 55 4.86 12.05 2.77
CA LEU A 55 3.42 11.87 2.93
C LEU A 55 2.86 10.81 1.98
N LEU A 56 3.43 10.66 0.78
CA LEU A 56 2.92 9.73 -0.23
C LEU A 56 2.93 8.27 0.26
N PRO A 57 4.04 7.70 0.78
CA PRO A 57 4.03 6.36 1.37
C PRO A 57 3.23 6.29 2.69
N ILE A 58 3.12 7.37 3.48
CA ILE A 58 2.24 7.40 4.68
C ILE A 58 0.77 7.23 4.27
N MET A 59 0.35 7.90 3.20
CA MET A 59 -1.02 7.77 2.69
C MET A 59 -1.31 6.38 2.15
N LEU A 60 -0.31 5.70 1.59
CA LEU A 60 -0.42 4.29 1.21
C LEU A 60 -0.70 3.40 2.44
N LEU A 61 0.05 3.56 3.53
CA LEU A 61 -0.25 2.87 4.79
C LEU A 61 -1.63 3.20 5.35
N ARG A 62 -2.06 4.46 5.22
CA ARG A 62 -3.41 4.86 5.65
C ARG A 62 -4.49 4.13 4.86
N TRP A 63 -4.30 3.91 3.56
CA TRP A 63 -5.21 3.11 2.74
C TRP A 63 -5.17 1.63 3.11
N PHE A 64 -4.00 1.11 3.46
CA PHE A 64 -3.86 -0.26 3.95
C PHE A 64 -4.70 -0.46 5.23
N GLN A 65 -4.53 0.44 6.20
CA GLN A 65 -5.32 0.42 7.44
C GLN A 65 -6.83 0.55 7.17
N LYS A 66 -7.23 1.46 6.28
CA LYS A 66 -8.64 1.64 5.90
C LYS A 66 -9.24 0.43 5.18
N SER A 67 -8.41 -0.45 4.64
CA SER A 67 -8.85 -1.66 3.93
C SER A 67 -9.07 -2.85 4.88
N GLY A 68 -8.91 -2.66 6.19
CA GLY A 68 -9.19 -3.68 7.21
C GLY A 68 -7.95 -4.41 7.74
N PHE A 69 -6.77 -3.88 7.47
CA PHE A 69 -5.49 -4.41 7.96
C PHE A 69 -4.88 -3.55 9.06
#